data_AF-A0A9E6WBJ6-F1
#
_entry.id   AF-A0A9E6WBJ6-F1
#
_cell.length_a   1.000
_cell.length_b   1.000
_cell.length_c   1.000
_cell.angle_alpha   90.00
_cell.angle_beta   90.00
_cell.angle_gamma   90.00
#
_symmetry.space_group_name_H-M   'P 1'
#
loop_
_entity.id
_entity.type
_entity.pdbx_description
1 polymer ?
#
loop_
_entity_poly.entity_id
_entity_poly.type
_entity_poly.pdbx_seq_one_letter_code
_entity_poly.pdbx_strand_id
1 'polypeptide(L)'
;MIMKRYIGKIIAMTFIATLLTVGCTDSFEEVNTDPDRAKDAPATNVLAFVLRYHSATFYDVWNNMNEPSTYGGHLAKIQYIDEARYQYRPGVVENKWYYGYITLNNVNEIKKKAEADDAKNLLGVAKVMEAFIFHAMTDTWRDIPFTDAIKMADGVLLPKY
;
A
#
# COMPACT_ATOMS: atom_id res chain seq x y z
N MET A 1 -35.71 39.53 46.09
CA MET A 1 -36.19 38.26 45.49
C MET A 1 -35.59 37.95 44.11
N ILE A 2 -35.08 38.96 43.38
CA ILE A 2 -34.54 38.83 42.02
C ILE A 2 -33.20 38.06 41.96
N MET A 3 -32.31 38.26 42.95
CA MET A 3 -30.96 37.67 42.96
C MET A 3 -30.95 36.13 43.11
N LYS A 4 -31.90 35.55 43.87
CA LYS A 4 -32.04 34.08 44.02
C LYS A 4 -32.40 33.38 42.70
N ARG A 5 -33.05 34.09 41.77
CA ARG A 5 -33.49 33.55 40.47
C ARG A 5 -32.34 33.42 39.47
N TYR A 6 -31.28 34.22 39.61
CA TYR A 6 -30.08 34.14 38.76
C TYR A 6 -29.03 33.17 39.31
N ILE A 7 -28.94 33.02 40.64
CA ILE A 7 -28.02 32.07 41.28
C ILE A 7 -28.27 30.64 40.79
N GLY A 8 -29.53 30.20 40.69
CA GLY A 8 -29.85 28.87 40.15
C GLY A 8 -29.44 28.68 38.69
N LYS A 9 -29.53 29.74 37.87
CA LYS A 9 -29.11 29.71 36.46
C LYS A 9 -27.58 29.67 36.32
N ILE A 10 -26.87 30.40 37.18
CA ILE A 10 -25.41 30.39 37.22
C ILE A 10 -24.90 29.01 37.64
N ILE A 11 -25.47 28.43 38.71
CA ILE A 11 -25.10 27.07 39.16
C ILE A 11 -25.34 26.04 38.04
N ALA A 12 -26.48 26.13 37.34
CA ALA A 12 -26.77 25.23 36.21
C ALA A 12 -25.78 25.41 35.04
N MET A 13 -25.42 26.65 34.69
CA MET A 13 -24.42 26.90 33.64
C MET A 13 -23.02 26.43 34.03
N THR A 14 -22.61 26.64 35.29
CA THR A 14 -21.32 26.16 35.78
C THR A 14 -21.28 24.63 35.80
N PHE A 15 -22.37 23.97 36.19
CA PHE A 15 -22.48 22.51 36.17
C PHE A 15 -22.43 21.92 34.76
N ILE A 16 -23.08 22.58 33.79
CA ILE A 16 -22.99 22.20 32.36
C ILE A 16 -21.58 22.41 31.82
N ALA A 17 -20.90 23.50 32.22
CA ALA A 17 -19.53 23.77 31.80
C ALA A 17 -18.52 22.73 32.34
N THR A 18 -18.68 22.27 33.59
CA THR A 18 -17.83 21.19 34.14
C THR A 18 -18.12 19.83 33.49
N LEU A 19 -19.37 19.56 33.09
CA LEU A 19 -19.71 18.34 32.34
C LEU A 19 -19.04 18.28 30.96
N LEU A 20 -18.82 19.43 30.32
CA LEU A 20 -18.14 19.51 29.02
C LEU A 20 -16.63 19.24 29.10
N THR A 21 -16.02 19.33 30.28
CA THR A 21 -14.57 19.08 30.47
C THR A 21 -14.22 17.63 30.83
N VAL A 22 -15.21 16.77 31.11
CA VAL A 22 -14.98 15.36 31.54
C VAL A 22 -14.94 14.37 30.36
N GLY A 23 -15.05 14.86 29.11
CA GLY A 23 -15.21 14.03 27.91
C GLY A 23 -13.92 13.64 27.16
N CYS A 24 -12.75 14.13 27.57
CA CYS A 24 -11.49 13.70 26.96
C CYS A 24 -11.10 12.34 27.55
N THR A 25 -11.26 11.27 26.78
CA THR A 25 -10.75 9.95 27.15
C THR A 25 -9.27 9.86 26.76
N ASP A 26 -8.39 9.64 27.73
CA ASP A 26 -6.95 9.44 27.48
C ASP A 26 -6.64 8.17 26.66
N SER A 27 -7.64 7.31 26.43
CA SER A 27 -7.52 6.02 25.73
C SER A 27 -7.86 6.07 24.23
N PHE A 28 -8.07 7.26 23.63
CA PHE A 28 -8.44 7.34 22.19
C PHE A 28 -7.38 6.69 21.28
N GLU A 29 -6.10 6.94 21.56
CA GLU A 29 -5.01 6.38 20.78
C GLU A 29 -4.95 4.84 20.91
N GLU A 30 -5.23 4.31 22.09
CA GLU A 30 -5.28 2.86 22.35
C GLU A 30 -6.45 2.21 21.62
N VAL A 31 -7.66 2.79 21.72
CA VAL A 31 -8.87 2.28 21.06
C VAL A 31 -8.74 2.34 19.53
N ASN A 32 -8.03 3.34 19.00
CA ASN A 32 -7.81 3.51 17.57
C ASN A 32 -6.54 2.82 17.04
N THR A 33 -5.78 2.17 17.93
CA THR A 33 -4.66 1.32 17.54
C THR A 33 -5.17 -0.10 17.33
N ASP A 34 -5.18 -0.55 16.07
CA ASP A 34 -5.47 -1.94 15.73
C ASP A 34 -4.41 -2.87 16.37
N PRO A 35 -4.78 -3.72 17.35
CA PRO A 35 -3.84 -4.61 18.01
C PRO A 35 -3.42 -5.79 17.12
N ASP A 36 -4.18 -6.10 16.07
CA ASP A 36 -3.92 -7.21 15.16
C ASP A 36 -2.99 -6.80 14.01
N ARG A 37 -2.84 -5.49 13.78
CA ARG A 37 -1.93 -4.97 12.74
C ARG A 37 -0.48 -5.00 13.23
N ALA A 38 0.33 -5.84 12.60
CA ALA A 38 1.77 -5.83 12.80
C ALA A 38 2.34 -4.42 12.53
N LYS A 39 2.86 -3.77 13.57
CA LYS A 39 3.50 -2.44 13.46
C LYS A 39 4.87 -2.52 12.80
N ASP A 40 5.56 -3.62 13.04
CA ASP A 40 6.90 -3.89 12.52
C ASP A 40 7.03 -5.39 12.20
N ALA A 41 7.32 -5.73 10.95
CA ALA A 41 7.45 -7.11 10.49
C ALA A 41 8.92 -7.44 10.18
N PRO A 42 9.43 -8.64 10.50
CA PRO A 42 10.79 -9.02 10.11
C PRO A 42 11.00 -8.92 8.59
N ALA A 43 12.11 -8.32 8.15
CA ALA A 43 12.37 -8.08 6.73
C ALA A 43 12.39 -9.38 5.89
N THR A 44 12.76 -10.51 6.49
CA THR A 44 12.68 -11.83 5.84
C THR A 44 11.25 -12.28 5.56
N ASN A 45 10.29 -11.93 6.42
CA ASN A 45 8.87 -12.25 6.20
C ASN A 45 8.30 -11.36 5.10
N VAL A 46 8.68 -10.07 5.08
CA VAL A 46 8.31 -9.15 3.99
C VAL A 46 8.90 -9.62 2.67
N LEU A 47 10.14 -10.11 2.65
CA LEU A 47 10.75 -10.71 1.46
C LEU A 47 9.98 -11.94 0.97
N ALA A 48 9.61 -12.85 1.88
CA ALA A 48 8.81 -14.02 1.52
C ALA A 48 7.47 -13.61 0.90
N PHE A 49 6.82 -12.58 1.44
CA PHE A 49 5.62 -12.00 0.86
C PHE A 49 5.88 -11.43 -0.54
N VAL A 50 6.92 -10.62 -0.74
CA VAL A 50 7.30 -10.02 -2.04
C VAL A 50 7.48 -11.10 -3.11
N LEU A 51 8.24 -12.15 -2.81
CA LEU A 51 8.52 -13.25 -3.75
C LEU A 51 7.23 -13.97 -4.17
N ARG A 52 6.40 -14.32 -3.18
CA ARG A 52 5.13 -15.01 -3.42
C ARG A 52 4.13 -14.12 -4.14
N TYR A 53 4.01 -12.85 -3.72
CA TYR A 53 3.00 -11.93 -4.22
C TYR A 53 3.29 -11.50 -5.66
N HIS A 54 4.53 -11.14 -5.98
CA HIS A 54 4.93 -10.85 -7.36
C HIS A 54 4.65 -12.04 -8.28
N SER A 55 5.09 -13.23 -7.88
CA SER A 55 4.85 -14.46 -8.66
C SER A 55 3.36 -14.72 -8.87
N ALA A 56 2.55 -14.63 -7.81
CA ALA A 56 1.13 -14.92 -7.84
C ALA A 56 0.27 -13.84 -8.51
N THR A 57 0.82 -12.66 -8.80
CA THR A 57 0.07 -11.55 -9.43
C THR A 57 0.52 -11.30 -10.86
N PHE A 58 1.82 -11.26 -11.14
CA PHE A 58 2.31 -11.00 -12.50
C PHE A 58 2.20 -12.24 -13.42
N TYR A 59 2.23 -13.44 -12.84
CA TYR A 59 2.22 -14.70 -13.59
C TYR A 59 0.92 -15.50 -13.44
N ASP A 60 -0.18 -14.81 -13.11
CA ASP A 60 -1.48 -15.43 -12.95
C ASP A 60 -2.30 -15.47 -14.25
N VAL A 61 -3.55 -15.91 -14.12
CA VAL A 61 -4.50 -16.03 -15.23
C VAL A 61 -4.99 -14.67 -15.77
N TRP A 62 -4.78 -13.58 -15.03
CA TRP A 62 -5.24 -12.24 -15.39
C TRP A 62 -4.14 -11.35 -15.97
N ASN A 63 -2.89 -11.56 -15.59
CA ASN A 63 -1.78 -10.74 -16.04
C ASN A 63 -0.92 -11.46 -17.08
N ASN A 64 -0.61 -12.74 -16.87
CA ASN A 64 0.20 -13.50 -17.82
C ASN A 64 -0.64 -14.20 -18.90
N MET A 65 -1.77 -14.79 -18.54
CA MET A 65 -2.61 -15.46 -19.56
C MET A 65 -3.45 -14.50 -20.40
N ASN A 66 -3.75 -13.29 -19.92
CA ASN A 66 -4.58 -12.33 -20.68
C ASN A 66 -3.82 -11.66 -21.82
N GLU A 67 -2.57 -11.30 -21.58
CA GLU A 67 -1.75 -10.49 -22.49
C GLU A 67 -0.55 -11.28 -23.03
N PRO A 68 0.56 -11.50 -22.29
CA PRO A 68 1.80 -12.01 -22.91
C PRO A 68 1.64 -13.42 -23.48
N SER A 69 0.91 -14.32 -22.81
CA SER A 69 0.75 -15.69 -23.30
C SER A 69 -0.19 -15.80 -24.50
N THR A 70 -1.26 -15.01 -24.55
CA THR A 70 -2.20 -14.96 -25.69
C THR A 70 -1.63 -14.16 -26.85
N TYR A 71 -0.91 -13.07 -26.59
CA TYR A 71 -0.25 -12.25 -27.62
C TYR A 71 0.92 -12.98 -28.26
N GLY A 72 1.66 -13.75 -27.47
CA GLY A 72 2.69 -14.67 -27.97
C GLY A 72 2.11 -15.91 -28.68
N GLY A 73 0.79 -16.12 -28.66
CA GLY A 73 0.16 -17.29 -29.28
C GLY A 73 0.44 -18.62 -28.57
N HIS A 74 0.94 -18.60 -27.33
CA HIS A 74 1.25 -19.80 -26.56
C HIS A 74 -0.02 -20.51 -26.06
N LEU A 75 -1.11 -19.76 -25.84
CA LEU A 75 -2.38 -20.31 -25.37
C LEU A 75 -3.56 -19.48 -25.87
N ALA A 76 -4.76 -20.08 -25.82
CA ALA A 76 -6.02 -19.40 -26.06
C ALA A 76 -6.94 -19.53 -24.83
N LYS A 77 -7.57 -18.42 -24.43
CA LYS A 77 -8.56 -18.42 -23.35
C LYS A 77 -9.93 -18.79 -23.89
N ILE A 78 -10.71 -19.51 -23.08
CA ILE A 78 -12.12 -19.83 -23.38
C ILE A 78 -13.11 -18.88 -22.68
N GLN A 79 -12.67 -18.14 -21.68
CA GLN A 79 -13.48 -17.22 -20.87
C GLN A 79 -12.69 -15.93 -20.61
N TYR A 80 -13.38 -14.78 -20.62
CA TYR A 80 -12.76 -13.45 -20.52
C TYR A 80 -11.64 -13.29 -21.56
N ILE A 81 -12.04 -13.30 -22.83
CA ILE A 81 -11.15 -13.35 -24.00
C ILE A 81 -10.85 -11.97 -24.59
N ASP A 82 -11.33 -10.91 -23.93
CA ASP A 82 -11.25 -9.53 -24.38
C ASP A 82 -9.80 -9.15 -24.66
N GLU A 83 -8.91 -9.35 -23.68
CA GLU A 83 -7.50 -9.01 -23.82
C GLU A 83 -6.86 -9.79 -24.97
N ALA A 84 -7.17 -11.08 -25.12
CA ALA A 84 -6.67 -11.95 -26.20
C ALA A 84 -7.09 -11.47 -27.61
N ARG A 85 -8.09 -10.60 -27.71
CA ARG A 85 -8.54 -9.92 -28.93
C ARG A 85 -8.12 -8.45 -28.98
N TYR A 86 -7.15 -8.06 -28.17
CA TYR A 86 -6.65 -6.70 -28.01
C TYR A 86 -7.71 -5.70 -27.53
N GLN A 87 -8.65 -6.17 -26.71
CA GLN A 87 -9.66 -5.34 -26.04
C GLN A 87 -9.34 -5.29 -24.54
N TYR A 88 -8.77 -4.17 -24.09
CA TYR A 88 -8.30 -4.04 -22.72
C TYR A 88 -9.44 -3.70 -21.75
N ARG A 89 -9.46 -4.39 -20.60
CA ARG A 89 -10.30 -3.99 -19.46
C ARG A 89 -9.47 -3.11 -18.52
N PRO A 90 -9.86 -1.85 -18.28
CA PRO A 90 -9.08 -0.92 -17.46
C PRO A 90 -8.70 -1.48 -16.09
N GLY A 91 -9.65 -2.10 -15.38
CA GLY A 91 -9.39 -2.66 -14.06
C GLY A 91 -8.33 -3.77 -14.03
N VAL A 92 -8.13 -4.52 -15.12
CA VAL A 92 -7.05 -5.53 -15.19
C VAL A 92 -5.69 -4.84 -15.28
N VAL A 93 -5.58 -3.83 -16.14
CA VAL A 93 -4.35 -3.05 -16.33
C VAL A 93 -3.99 -2.27 -15.06
N GLU A 94 -4.98 -1.61 -14.45
CA GLU A 94 -4.82 -0.87 -13.19
C GLU A 94 -4.38 -1.78 -12.04
N ASN A 95 -4.92 -2.99 -11.95
CA ASN A 95 -4.51 -3.97 -10.94
C ASN A 95 -3.04 -4.38 -11.12
N LYS A 96 -2.60 -4.68 -12.35
CA LYS A 96 -1.20 -5.02 -12.65
C LYS A 96 -0.25 -3.89 -12.22
N TRP A 97 -0.62 -2.65 -12.54
CA TRP A 97 0.12 -1.45 -12.15
C TRP A 97 0.23 -1.34 -10.63
N TYR A 98 -0.90 -1.46 -9.94
CA TYR A 98 -0.97 -1.45 -8.48
C TYR A 98 -0.09 -2.55 -7.85
N TYR A 99 -0.16 -3.78 -8.37
CA TYR A 99 0.64 -4.91 -7.88
C TYR A 99 2.15 -4.65 -7.99
N GLY A 100 2.59 -4.02 -9.09
CA GLY A 100 3.99 -3.62 -9.26
C GLY A 100 4.45 -2.66 -8.17
N TYR A 101 3.75 -1.53 -8.01
CA TYR A 101 4.15 -0.48 -7.07
C TYR A 101 3.96 -0.87 -5.60
N ILE A 102 2.91 -1.64 -5.24
CA ILE A 102 2.77 -2.10 -3.85
C ILE A 102 3.88 -3.10 -3.48
N THR A 103 4.32 -3.92 -4.43
CA THR A 103 5.44 -4.83 -4.21
C THR A 103 6.75 -4.06 -4.08
N LEU A 104 7.00 -3.06 -4.95
CA LEU A 104 8.15 -2.18 -4.85
C LEU A 104 8.20 -1.40 -3.52
N ASN A 105 7.04 -1.00 -2.99
CA ASN A 105 6.98 -0.37 -1.66
C ASN A 105 7.48 -1.31 -0.56
N ASN A 106 7.07 -2.59 -0.59
CA ASN A 106 7.58 -3.60 0.35
C ASN A 106 9.08 -3.88 0.14
N VAL A 107 9.56 -3.90 -1.10
CA VAL A 107 11.00 -4.04 -1.40
C VAL A 107 11.81 -2.87 -0.83
N ASN A 108 11.31 -1.64 -0.93
CA ASN A 108 11.95 -0.47 -0.34
C ASN A 108 12.05 -0.55 1.18
N GLU A 109 11.03 -1.11 1.83
CA GLU A 109 11.03 -1.34 3.27
C GLU A 109 12.10 -2.37 3.70
N ILE A 110 12.22 -3.47 2.95
CA ILE A 110 13.28 -4.47 3.16
C ILE A 110 14.66 -3.82 2.99
N LYS A 111 14.87 -2.99 1.96
CA LYS A 111 16.14 -2.28 1.74
C LYS A 111 16.51 -1.41 2.93
N LYS A 112 15.58 -0.58 3.42
CA LYS A 112 15.79 0.29 4.58
C LYS A 112 16.20 -0.48 5.83
N LYS A 113 15.52 -1.60 6.12
CA LYS A 113 15.86 -2.47 7.26
C LYS A 113 17.21 -3.16 7.07
N ALA A 114 17.46 -3.70 5.89
CA ALA A 114 18.73 -4.37 5.61
C ALA A 114 19.93 -3.41 5.70
N GLU A 115 19.75 -2.14 5.31
CA GLU A 115 20.76 -1.09 5.50
C GLU A 115 20.98 -0.75 6.97
N ALA A 116 19.90 -0.60 7.75
CA ALA A 116 19.99 -0.35 9.19
C ALA A 116 20.70 -1.49 9.96
N ASP A 117 20.52 -2.73 9.52
CA ASP A 117 21.06 -3.93 10.17
C ASP A 117 22.41 -4.40 9.58
N ASP A 118 23.01 -3.67 8.62
CA ASP A 118 24.18 -4.10 7.81
C ASP A 118 24.02 -5.50 7.18
N ALA A 119 22.78 -5.89 6.86
CA ALA A 119 22.43 -7.19 6.28
C ALA A 119 22.66 -7.21 4.76
N LYS A 120 23.93 -7.20 4.34
CA LYS A 120 24.36 -7.05 2.94
C LYS A 120 23.72 -8.05 1.96
N ASN A 121 23.56 -9.31 2.37
CA ASN A 121 22.93 -10.33 1.51
C ASN A 121 21.45 -10.03 1.28
N LEU A 122 20.72 -9.62 2.33
CA LEU A 122 19.31 -9.27 2.24
C LEU A 122 19.12 -8.02 1.38
N LEU A 123 19.97 -7.02 1.56
CA LEU A 123 19.99 -5.82 0.70
C LEU A 123 20.24 -6.18 -0.77
N GLY A 124 21.16 -7.11 -1.04
CA GLY A 124 21.43 -7.61 -2.38
C GLY A 124 20.19 -8.26 -3.02
N VAL A 125 19.51 -9.16 -2.31
CA VAL A 125 18.28 -9.80 -2.79
C VAL A 125 17.19 -8.76 -3.06
N ALA A 126 17.01 -7.79 -2.16
CA ALA A 126 16.01 -6.75 -2.33
C ALA A 126 16.27 -5.89 -3.58
N LYS A 127 17.54 -5.54 -3.87
CA LYS A 127 17.92 -4.82 -5.10
C LYS A 127 17.66 -5.62 -6.37
N VAL A 128 17.90 -6.94 -6.35
CA VAL A 128 17.57 -7.82 -7.48
C VAL A 128 16.06 -7.83 -7.72
N MET A 129 15.26 -7.96 -6.66
CA MET A 129 13.81 -7.93 -6.78
C MET A 129 13.28 -6.58 -7.28
N GLU A 130 13.84 -5.46 -6.79
CA GLU A 130 13.52 -4.11 -7.28
C GLU A 130 13.75 -4.01 -8.80
N ALA A 131 14.94 -4.40 -9.26
CA ALA A 131 15.28 -4.37 -10.67
C ALA A 131 14.38 -5.28 -11.51
N PHE A 132 14.09 -6.49 -11.02
CA PHE A 132 13.23 -7.45 -11.72
C PHE A 132 11.79 -6.95 -11.87
N ILE A 133 11.22 -6.36 -10.82
CA ILE A 133 9.86 -5.82 -10.88
C ILE A 133 9.80 -4.62 -11.84
N PHE A 134 10.74 -3.68 -11.72
CA PHE A 134 10.79 -2.54 -12.66
C PHE A 134 11.00 -2.98 -14.11
N HIS A 135 11.81 -4.00 -14.35
CA HIS A 135 12.00 -4.59 -15.69
C HIS A 135 10.67 -5.11 -16.26
N ALA A 136 9.93 -5.93 -15.50
CA ALA A 136 8.63 -6.44 -15.94
C ALA A 136 7.61 -5.31 -16.22
N MET A 137 7.66 -4.23 -15.44
CA MET A 137 6.78 -3.08 -15.61
C MET A 137 7.14 -2.24 -16.84
N THR A 138 8.42 -1.92 -17.06
CA THR A 138 8.84 -1.12 -18.23
C THR A 138 8.68 -1.91 -19.53
N ASP A 139 8.85 -3.24 -19.51
CA ASP A 139 8.56 -4.08 -20.68
C ASP A 139 7.05 -4.08 -21.03
N THR A 140 6.18 -3.82 -20.03
CA THR A 140 4.73 -3.72 -20.23
C THR A 140 4.29 -2.33 -20.72
N TRP A 141 4.74 -1.25 -20.05
CA TRP A 141 4.22 0.11 -20.27
C TRP A 141 5.23 1.11 -20.87
N ARG A 142 6.49 0.70 -21.02
CA ARG A 142 7.64 1.55 -21.35
C ARG A 142 7.92 2.56 -20.25
N ASP A 143 7.42 3.78 -20.40
CA ASP A 143 7.65 4.86 -19.45
C ASP A 143 6.84 4.55 -18.19
N ILE A 144 7.51 4.56 -17.04
CA ILE A 144 6.91 4.30 -15.73
C ILE A 144 7.64 5.15 -14.68
N PRO A 145 6.96 5.57 -13.59
CA PRO A 145 7.66 6.17 -12.49
C PRO A 145 8.74 5.26 -11.91
N PHE A 146 9.99 5.71 -11.98
CA PHE A 146 11.16 4.98 -11.50
C PHE A 146 11.89 5.74 -10.40
N THR A 147 12.54 6.86 -10.74
CA THR A 147 13.41 7.61 -9.82
C THR A 147 12.63 8.30 -8.70
N ASP A 148 11.43 8.78 -8.98
CA ASP A 148 10.56 9.47 -8.02
C ASP A 148 9.53 8.54 -7.37
N ALA A 149 9.48 7.27 -7.78
CA ALA A 149 8.55 6.30 -7.22
C ALA A 149 8.88 5.96 -5.76
N ILE A 150 7.86 5.54 -5.00
CA ILE A 150 7.99 5.03 -3.62
C ILE A 150 8.56 6.08 -2.63
N LYS A 151 8.40 7.37 -2.96
CA LYS A 151 8.85 8.51 -2.13
C LYS A 151 7.69 9.28 -1.48
N MET A 152 6.57 8.60 -1.21
CA MET A 152 5.42 9.24 -0.54
C MET A 152 5.80 9.79 0.85
N ALA A 153 6.65 9.07 1.59
CA ALA A 153 7.17 9.54 2.89
C ALA A 153 8.02 10.82 2.78
N ASP A 154 8.60 11.07 1.60
CA ASP A 154 9.39 12.27 1.31
C ASP A 154 8.53 13.41 0.71
N GLY A 155 7.21 13.23 0.67
CA GLY A 155 6.25 14.21 0.15
C GLY A 155 6.03 14.16 -1.36
N VAL A 156 6.60 13.19 -2.07
CA VAL A 156 6.38 13.04 -3.52
C VAL A 156 5.03 12.36 -3.77
N LEU A 157 4.02 13.15 -4.10
CA LEU A 157 2.65 12.66 -4.36
C LEU A 157 2.39 12.33 -5.83
N LEU A 158 3.11 12.97 -6.75
CA LEU A 158 2.96 12.82 -8.19
C LEU A 158 4.33 12.47 -8.80
N PRO A 159 4.73 11.19 -8.73
CA PRO A 159 6.04 10.77 -9.22
C PRO A 159 6.06 10.88 -10.76
N LYS A 160 7.18 11.36 -11.29
CA LYS A 160 7.39 11.47 -12.74
C LYS A 160 7.67 10.10 -13.34
N TYR A 161 7.20 9.92 -14.57
CA TYR A 161 7.53 8.81 -15.45
C TYR A 161 8.96 9.01 -15.96
#